data_AF-A0A970IR12-F1
#
_entry.id   AF-A0A970IR12-F1
#
_cell.length_a   1.000
_cell.length_b   1.000
_cell.length_c   1.000
_cell.angle_alpha   90.00
_cell.angle_beta   90.00
_cell.angle_gamma   90.00
#
_symmetry.space_group_name_H-M   'P 1'
#
loop_
_entity.id
_entity.type
_entity.pdbx_description
1 polymer ?
#
loop_
_entity_poly.entity_id
_entity_poly.type
_entity_poly.pdbx_seq_one_letter_code
_entity_poly.pdbx_strand_id
1 'polypeptide(L)'
;ILLKENDGNVYNTFYPIEYIYILYWTEEYEELIDFIKQVDFMQPVSNSVRILAQTDNIFSSLLQRTVDNKDMLLIFIDESAVPEMDKEFLVLQLEDILRAGQATGGIDFDSEHSMYINDLSDQFLENYPDSPYETIIRETIRYRFEPSPWAFYWDLAGFGAVIPTNNLSNYLSTGVCMEMAIDTRYKKLVSILGFGFSVHSLKKDMLINSAIWPEESSATLGMAYLNAGYLCLDTKHISLYPYIGIGYSGFSASEVDIEEIPELKKLSLNSWFPQAGIGFDFKFKMNEPYYAVGTGDTSSRISVRYSYRMPNYGRKLETLQAMDGFTHSIIVSWGLGGRSTVRAK
;
A
#
# COMPACT_ATOMS: atom_id res chain seq x y z
N ILE A 1 -34.06 29.96 -10.71
CA ILE A 1 -34.37 30.82 -11.92
C ILE A 1 -33.26 30.83 -12.97
N LEU A 2 -32.00 30.89 -12.56
CA LEU A 2 -30.82 30.91 -13.43
C LEU A 2 -30.68 29.68 -14.35
N LEU A 3 -31.11 28.49 -13.92
CA LEU A 3 -31.16 27.28 -14.74
C LEU A 3 -32.10 27.39 -15.97
N LYS A 4 -33.22 28.10 -15.80
CA LYS A 4 -34.20 28.32 -16.87
C LYS A 4 -33.74 29.38 -17.87
N GLU A 5 -32.91 30.33 -17.44
CA GLU A 5 -32.38 31.40 -18.30
C GLU A 5 -31.15 30.98 -19.11
N ASN A 6 -30.46 29.90 -18.71
CA ASN A 6 -29.23 29.40 -19.37
C ASN A 6 -29.41 28.05 -20.09
N ASP A 7 -30.63 27.72 -20.55
CA ASP A 7 -30.94 26.47 -21.27
C ASP A 7 -30.41 25.20 -20.55
N GLY A 8 -30.38 25.21 -19.21
CA GLY A 8 -29.86 24.10 -18.40
C GLY A 8 -28.34 23.94 -18.34
N ASN A 9 -27.55 24.87 -18.89
CA ASN A 9 -26.08 24.77 -18.91
C ASN A 9 -25.39 25.80 -18.00
N VAL A 10 -25.56 25.62 -16.68
CA VAL A 10 -24.96 26.47 -15.63
C VAL A 10 -23.43 26.37 -15.60
N TYR A 11 -22.87 25.30 -16.14
CA TYR A 11 -21.42 25.06 -16.23
C TYR A 11 -20.67 26.10 -17.09
N ASN A 12 -21.39 26.87 -17.91
CA ASN A 12 -20.81 27.98 -18.70
C ASN A 12 -20.63 29.26 -17.88
N THR A 13 -21.22 29.36 -16.67
CA THR A 13 -21.27 30.60 -15.87
C THR A 13 -20.62 30.45 -14.50
N PHE A 14 -20.81 29.32 -13.81
CA PHE A 14 -20.26 29.08 -12.47
C PHE A 14 -19.63 27.68 -12.37
N TYR A 15 -18.63 27.52 -11.50
CA TYR A 15 -18.24 26.19 -11.07
C TYR A 15 -19.37 25.55 -10.23
N PRO A 16 -19.57 24.22 -10.28
CA PRO A 16 -20.66 23.55 -9.55
C PRO A 16 -20.72 23.92 -8.06
N ILE A 17 -19.55 24.06 -7.42
CA ILE A 17 -19.47 24.40 -6.00
C ILE A 17 -19.87 25.86 -5.70
N GLU A 18 -19.59 26.79 -6.63
CA GLU A 18 -20.00 28.19 -6.49
C GLU A 18 -21.51 28.30 -6.64
N TYR A 19 -22.09 27.54 -7.57
CA TYR A 19 -23.52 27.48 -7.75
C TYR A 19 -24.25 26.90 -6.54
N ILE A 20 -23.68 25.85 -5.91
CA ILE A 20 -24.19 25.32 -4.63
C ILE A 20 -24.23 26.42 -3.57
N TYR A 21 -23.14 27.18 -3.38
CA TYR A 21 -23.13 28.29 -2.42
C TYR A 21 -24.22 29.33 -2.74
N ILE A 22 -24.37 29.70 -4.02
CA ILE A 22 -25.39 30.67 -4.44
C ILE A 22 -26.79 30.17 -4.05
N LEU A 23 -27.11 28.91 -4.32
CA LEU A 23 -28.43 28.35 -4.00
C LEU A 23 -28.72 28.30 -2.49
N TYR A 24 -27.69 28.09 -1.66
CA TYR A 24 -27.84 28.25 -0.20
C TYR A 24 -28.18 29.69 0.20
N TRP A 25 -27.54 30.67 -0.45
CA TRP A 25 -27.75 32.09 -0.17
C TRP A 25 -29.05 32.66 -0.75
N THR A 26 -29.59 32.06 -1.82
CA THR A 26 -30.87 32.46 -2.43
C THR A 26 -32.06 31.66 -1.93
N GLU A 27 -31.84 30.73 -0.98
CA GLU A 27 -32.87 29.85 -0.41
C GLU A 27 -33.58 28.98 -1.47
N GLU A 28 -32.94 28.76 -2.63
CA GLU A 28 -33.45 27.94 -3.73
C GLU A 28 -33.18 26.43 -3.46
N TYR A 29 -33.66 25.94 -2.31
CA TYR A 29 -33.32 24.60 -1.80
C TYR A 29 -33.85 23.43 -2.64
N GLU A 30 -35.03 23.55 -3.25
CA GLU A 30 -35.54 22.54 -4.18
C GLU A 30 -34.64 22.40 -5.41
N GLU A 31 -34.19 23.54 -5.97
CA GLU A 31 -33.26 23.59 -7.11
C GLU A 31 -31.90 22.99 -6.72
N LEU A 32 -31.45 23.23 -5.49
CA LEU A 32 -30.21 22.66 -4.94
C LEU A 32 -30.29 21.13 -4.81
N ILE A 33 -31.36 20.61 -4.23
CA ILE A 33 -31.56 19.17 -4.05
C ILE A 33 -31.59 18.46 -5.40
N ASP A 34 -32.32 19.01 -6.37
CA ASP A 34 -32.41 18.47 -7.72
C ASP A 34 -31.06 18.51 -8.44
N PHE A 35 -30.29 19.60 -8.25
CA PHE A 35 -28.95 19.73 -8.79
C PHE A 35 -28.00 18.66 -8.23
N ILE A 36 -28.00 18.47 -6.91
CA ILE A 36 -27.12 17.49 -6.24
C ILE A 36 -27.39 16.05 -6.69
N LYS A 37 -28.67 15.71 -6.94
CA LYS A 37 -29.05 14.38 -7.45
C LYS A 37 -28.57 14.12 -8.89
N GLN A 38 -28.35 15.18 -9.67
CA GLN A 38 -27.97 15.09 -11.08
C GLN A 38 -26.46 15.20 -11.32
N VAL A 39 -25.72 15.83 -10.40
CA VAL A 39 -24.28 16.05 -10.54
C VAL A 39 -23.52 14.81 -10.10
N ASP A 40 -22.80 14.20 -11.05
CA ASP A 40 -21.82 13.15 -10.75
C ASP A 40 -20.54 13.79 -10.18
N PHE A 41 -20.46 13.88 -8.85
CA PHE A 41 -19.28 14.41 -8.14
C PHE A 41 -18.04 13.52 -8.30
N MET A 42 -18.16 12.32 -8.88
CA MET A 42 -17.03 11.41 -9.15
C MET A 42 -16.40 11.65 -10.53
N GLN A 43 -17.03 12.42 -11.42
CA GLN A 43 -16.38 12.83 -12.66
C GLN A 43 -15.49 14.04 -12.42
N PRO A 44 -14.18 13.96 -12.74
CA PRO A 44 -13.34 15.15 -12.79
C PRO A 44 -13.91 16.09 -13.84
N VAL A 45 -14.46 17.23 -13.42
CA VAL A 45 -14.92 18.26 -14.33
C VAL A 45 -13.73 18.64 -15.21
N SER A 46 -13.87 18.38 -16.51
CA SER A 46 -12.84 18.63 -17.50
C SER A 46 -12.33 20.07 -17.38
N ASN A 47 -11.03 20.25 -17.14
CA ASN A 47 -10.31 21.53 -17.14
C ASN A 47 -10.27 22.22 -18.53
N SER A 48 -11.26 21.98 -19.38
CA SER A 48 -11.31 22.44 -20.76
C SER A 48 -12.41 23.49 -20.97
N VAL A 49 -12.43 24.54 -20.15
CA VAL A 49 -12.96 25.84 -20.57
C VAL A 49 -11.88 26.88 -20.31
N ARG A 50 -10.97 27.04 -21.28
CA ARG A 50 -10.10 28.21 -21.38
C ARG A 50 -10.95 29.41 -21.82
N ILE A 51 -11.64 30.02 -20.87
CA ILE A 51 -11.86 31.47 -20.88
C ILE A 51 -11.01 31.99 -19.72
N LEU A 52 -10.16 32.98 -19.99
CA LEU A 52 -9.18 33.53 -19.06
C LEU A 52 -9.84 34.11 -17.79
N ALA A 53 -10.10 33.27 -16.78
CA ALA A 53 -10.52 33.65 -15.43
C ALA A 53 -9.30 33.82 -14.51
N GLN A 54 -8.33 34.62 -14.92
CA GLN A 54 -7.11 34.87 -14.12
C GLN A 54 -7.35 35.71 -12.85
N THR A 55 -8.60 36.07 -12.53
CA THR A 55 -8.93 37.01 -11.44
C THR A 55 -10.28 36.75 -10.76
N ASP A 56 -10.85 35.54 -10.80
CA ASP A 56 -12.12 35.32 -10.08
C ASP A 56 -11.89 34.79 -8.66
N ASN A 57 -12.17 35.65 -7.67
CA ASN A 57 -12.19 35.34 -6.24
C ASN A 57 -13.62 34.99 -5.76
N ILE A 58 -14.56 34.72 -6.66
CA ILE A 58 -15.94 34.36 -6.29
C ILE A 58 -15.95 33.15 -5.37
N PHE A 59 -15.30 32.04 -5.70
CA PHE A 59 -15.22 30.88 -4.81
C PHE A 59 -14.71 31.22 -3.41
N SER A 60 -13.55 31.90 -3.31
CA SER A 60 -12.94 32.23 -2.01
C SER A 60 -13.78 33.22 -1.22
N SER A 61 -14.44 34.17 -1.90
CA SER A 61 -15.36 35.13 -1.27
C SER A 61 -16.65 34.48 -0.79
N LEU A 62 -17.26 33.61 -1.61
CA LEU A 62 -18.45 32.84 -1.26
C LEU A 62 -18.17 31.88 -0.11
N LEU A 63 -17.07 31.13 -0.17
CA LEU A 63 -16.66 30.25 0.92
C LEU A 63 -16.50 31.04 2.23
N GLN A 64 -15.71 32.12 2.22
CA GLN A 64 -15.48 32.92 3.42
C GLN A 64 -16.81 33.48 3.97
N ARG A 65 -17.66 34.02 3.10
CA ARG A 65 -19.00 34.52 3.49
C ARG A 65 -19.86 33.42 4.09
N THR A 66 -19.86 32.23 3.50
CA THR A 66 -20.65 31.08 3.95
C THR A 66 -20.15 30.57 5.29
N VAL A 67 -18.83 30.51 5.50
CA VAL A 67 -18.21 30.19 6.80
C VAL A 67 -18.64 31.21 7.86
N ASP A 68 -18.49 32.51 7.57
CA ASP A 68 -18.75 33.59 8.53
C ASP A 68 -20.24 33.71 8.91
N ASN A 69 -21.14 33.20 8.07
CA ASN A 69 -22.59 33.30 8.24
C ASN A 69 -23.27 31.92 8.32
N LYS A 70 -22.52 30.87 8.66
CA LYS A 70 -23.03 29.50 8.74
C LYS A 70 -24.30 29.40 9.60
N ASP A 71 -24.28 29.99 10.80
CA ASP A 71 -25.42 29.92 11.72
C ASP A 71 -26.70 30.53 11.14
N MET A 72 -26.57 31.59 10.34
CA MET A 72 -27.70 32.20 9.63
C MET A 72 -28.24 31.26 8.56
N LEU A 73 -27.36 30.63 7.78
CA LEU A 73 -27.77 29.68 6.74
C LEU A 73 -28.46 28.44 7.33
N LEU A 74 -28.02 27.97 8.50
CA LEU A 74 -28.69 26.88 9.22
C LEU A 74 -30.12 27.29 9.63
N ILE A 75 -30.33 28.52 10.08
CA ILE A 75 -31.67 29.04 10.39
C ILE A 75 -32.53 29.12 9.12
N PHE A 76 -31.99 29.58 7.99
CA PHE A 76 -32.75 29.63 6.74
C PHE A 76 -33.18 28.25 6.24
N ILE A 77 -32.33 27.24 6.40
CA ILE A 77 -32.69 25.84 6.11
C ILE A 77 -33.82 25.38 7.05
N ASP A 78 -33.70 25.65 8.36
CA ASP A 78 -34.70 25.28 9.37
C ASP A 78 -36.07 25.94 9.12
N GLU A 79 -36.09 27.22 8.74
CA GLU A 79 -37.31 27.98 8.47
C GLU A 79 -37.93 27.69 7.09
N SER A 80 -37.21 26.98 6.21
CA SER A 80 -37.66 26.70 4.85
C SER A 80 -38.87 25.74 4.78
N ALA A 81 -39.53 25.75 3.63
CA ALA A 81 -40.70 24.91 3.36
C ALA A 81 -40.37 23.47 2.91
N VAL A 82 -39.09 23.11 2.78
CA VAL A 82 -38.69 21.75 2.34
C VAL A 82 -38.98 20.71 3.43
N PRO A 83 -39.17 19.43 3.06
CA PRO A 83 -39.37 18.36 4.04
C PRO A 83 -38.21 18.23 5.04
N GLU A 84 -38.50 17.73 6.25
CA GLU A 84 -37.50 17.59 7.32
C GLU A 84 -36.27 16.77 6.91
N MET A 85 -36.48 15.65 6.20
CA MET A 85 -35.39 14.83 5.65
C MET A 85 -34.48 15.64 4.72
N ASP A 86 -35.07 16.54 3.91
CA ASP A 86 -34.33 17.37 2.97
C ASP A 86 -33.56 18.47 3.72
N LYS A 87 -34.11 19.01 4.81
CA LYS A 87 -33.41 19.95 5.69
C LYS A 87 -32.18 19.30 6.32
N GLU A 88 -32.35 18.12 6.91
CA GLU A 88 -31.23 17.39 7.53
C GLU A 88 -30.14 17.05 6.50
N PHE A 89 -30.53 16.69 5.28
CA PHE A 89 -29.58 16.46 4.18
C PHE A 89 -28.83 17.74 3.78
N LEU A 90 -29.52 18.87 3.66
CA LEU A 90 -28.92 20.17 3.34
C LEU A 90 -27.94 20.62 4.43
N VAL A 91 -28.28 20.41 5.71
CA VAL A 91 -27.35 20.68 6.82
C VAL A 91 -26.09 19.83 6.69
N LEU A 92 -26.23 18.52 6.49
CA LEU A 92 -25.10 17.60 6.31
C LEU A 92 -24.22 18.01 5.12
N GLN A 93 -24.83 18.39 4.01
CA GLN A 93 -24.10 18.80 2.81
C GLN A 93 -23.37 20.14 3.02
N LEU A 94 -24.02 21.13 3.65
CA LEU A 94 -23.42 22.42 3.96
C LEU A 94 -22.17 22.24 4.85
N GLU A 95 -22.25 21.37 5.85
CA GLU A 95 -21.12 21.05 6.72
C GLU A 95 -19.95 20.42 5.93
N ASP A 96 -20.24 19.49 5.02
CA ASP A 96 -19.20 18.84 4.21
C ASP A 96 -18.50 19.81 3.24
N ILE A 97 -19.25 20.68 2.55
CA ILE A 97 -18.66 21.63 1.60
C ILE A 97 -17.80 22.69 2.30
N LEU A 98 -18.20 23.13 3.50
CA LEU A 98 -17.42 24.07 4.29
C LEU A 98 -16.10 23.44 4.76
N ARG A 99 -16.15 22.19 5.23
CA ARG A 99 -14.96 21.41 5.58
C ARG A 99 -14.01 21.27 4.39
N ALA A 100 -14.54 20.87 3.23
CA ALA A 100 -13.74 20.71 2.02
C ALA A 100 -13.10 22.03 1.56
N GLY A 101 -13.81 23.15 1.68
CA GLY A 101 -13.30 24.47 1.32
C GLY A 101 -12.21 25.01 2.27
N GLN A 102 -12.25 24.65 3.56
CA GLN A 102 -11.29 25.11 4.57
C GLN A 102 -10.01 24.27 4.66
N ALA A 103 -9.97 23.09 4.04
CA ALA A 103 -8.83 22.19 4.08
C ALA A 103 -7.61 22.79 3.31
N THR A 104 -6.68 23.42 4.04
CA THR A 104 -5.45 24.05 3.51
C THR A 104 -4.30 23.05 3.29
N GLY A 105 -4.55 21.78 3.56
CA GLY A 105 -3.76 20.61 3.20
C GLY A 105 -4.74 19.46 2.95
N GLY A 106 -4.27 18.32 2.41
CA GLY A 106 -5.14 17.17 2.15
C GLY A 106 -6.03 16.81 3.36
N ILE A 107 -7.20 16.24 3.10
CA ILE A 107 -8.20 15.93 4.13
C ILE A 107 -7.58 15.08 5.24
N ASP A 108 -7.56 15.63 6.46
CA ASP A 108 -7.22 14.88 7.67
C ASP A 108 -8.44 14.06 8.11
N PHE A 109 -8.41 12.77 7.81
CA PHE A 109 -9.49 11.83 8.10
C PHE A 109 -9.65 11.56 9.61
N ASP A 110 -8.64 11.84 10.42
CA ASP A 110 -8.67 11.67 11.88
C ASP A 110 -9.01 12.98 12.61
N SER A 111 -9.30 14.07 11.87
CA SER A 111 -9.70 15.34 12.49
C SER A 111 -11.08 15.23 13.16
N GLU A 112 -11.28 16.00 14.24
CA GLU A 112 -12.57 16.11 14.94
C GLU A 112 -13.71 16.44 13.97
N HIS A 113 -13.42 17.22 12.91
CA HIS A 113 -14.40 17.61 11.91
C HIS A 113 -14.79 16.45 10.96
N SER A 114 -13.84 15.58 10.59
CA SER A 114 -14.16 14.36 9.82
C SER A 114 -14.98 13.36 10.64
N MET A 115 -14.72 13.27 11.95
CA MET A 115 -15.53 12.47 12.87
C MET A 115 -16.96 13.02 12.98
N TYR A 116 -17.10 14.34 13.09
CA TYR A 116 -18.40 15.01 13.16
C TYR A 116 -19.26 14.78 11.91
N ILE A 117 -18.70 14.93 10.70
CA ILE A 117 -19.42 14.63 9.44
C ILE A 117 -19.83 13.16 9.37
N ASN A 118 -18.97 12.23 9.81
CA ASN A 118 -19.29 10.81 9.84
C ASN A 118 -20.42 10.50 10.83
N ASP A 119 -20.44 11.14 11.99
CA ASP A 119 -21.50 10.98 12.99
C ASP A 119 -22.84 11.52 12.46
N LEU A 120 -22.85 12.71 11.85
CA LEU A 120 -24.04 13.26 11.18
C LEU A 120 -24.53 12.36 10.03
N SER A 121 -23.61 11.82 9.24
CA SER A 121 -23.93 10.88 8.16
C SER A 121 -24.55 9.59 8.70
N ASP A 122 -23.99 9.04 9.77
CA ASP A 122 -24.50 7.82 10.41
C ASP A 122 -25.89 8.07 11.03
N GLN A 123 -26.09 9.19 11.73
CA GLN A 123 -27.40 9.59 12.27
C GLN A 123 -28.46 9.74 11.16
N PHE A 124 -28.12 10.41 10.06
CA PHE A 124 -29.03 10.58 8.92
C PHE A 124 -29.45 9.23 8.33
N LEU A 125 -28.49 8.33 8.09
CA LEU A 125 -28.74 7.01 7.51
C LEU A 125 -29.54 6.10 8.45
N GLU A 126 -29.41 6.28 9.76
CA GLU A 126 -30.22 5.58 10.77
C GLU A 126 -31.65 6.11 10.85
N ASN A 127 -31.84 7.43 10.80
CA ASN A 127 -33.16 8.07 10.84
C ASN A 127 -33.95 7.85 9.55
N TYR A 128 -33.27 7.76 8.41
CA TYR A 128 -33.86 7.65 7.07
C TYR A 128 -33.25 6.51 6.23
N PRO A 129 -33.49 5.24 6.60
CA PRO A 129 -32.83 4.10 5.97
C PRO A 129 -33.18 3.91 4.49
N ASP A 130 -34.35 4.36 4.04
CA ASP A 130 -34.80 4.29 2.63
C ASP A 130 -34.67 5.65 1.91
N SER A 131 -33.80 6.53 2.40
CA SER A 131 -33.61 7.87 1.85
C SER A 131 -33.07 7.83 0.41
N PRO A 132 -33.55 8.72 -0.49
CA PRO A 132 -32.94 8.89 -1.81
C PRO A 132 -31.49 9.40 -1.74
N TYR A 133 -31.02 9.85 -0.57
CA TYR A 133 -29.67 10.38 -0.37
C TYR A 133 -28.65 9.32 0.11
N GLU A 134 -29.06 8.06 0.32
CA GLU A 134 -28.16 7.04 0.86
C GLU A 134 -26.87 6.89 0.05
N THR A 135 -26.98 6.71 -1.26
CA THR A 135 -25.83 6.50 -2.14
C THR A 135 -24.88 7.68 -2.11
N ILE A 136 -25.40 8.91 -2.21
CA ILE A 136 -24.55 10.10 -2.20
C ILE A 136 -23.89 10.29 -0.84
N ILE A 137 -24.60 10.08 0.27
CA ILE A 137 -24.01 10.20 1.60
C ILE A 137 -22.88 9.18 1.78
N ARG A 138 -23.10 7.90 1.44
CA ARG A 138 -22.07 6.86 1.60
C ARG A 138 -20.87 7.06 0.67
N GLU A 139 -21.10 7.53 -0.56
CA GLU A 139 -20.08 7.58 -1.60
C GLU A 139 -19.39 8.93 -1.74
N THR A 140 -19.93 10.04 -1.20
CA THR A 140 -19.30 11.36 -1.34
C THR A 140 -19.04 12.03 0.00
N ILE A 141 -20.04 12.07 0.90
CA ILE A 141 -19.98 12.83 2.17
C ILE A 141 -19.33 12.04 3.32
N ARG A 142 -19.63 10.75 3.44
CA ARG A 142 -19.13 9.89 4.52
C ARG A 142 -17.69 9.45 4.23
N TYR A 143 -16.78 9.79 5.13
CA TYR A 143 -15.34 9.48 5.03
C TYR A 143 -14.94 8.44 6.07
N ARG A 144 -15.48 7.23 5.93
CA ARG A 144 -15.02 6.06 6.68
C ARG A 144 -14.18 5.17 5.78
N PHE A 145 -12.95 4.87 6.22
CA PHE A 145 -12.03 4.02 5.47
C PHE A 145 -11.70 2.76 6.27
N GLU A 146 -11.62 1.64 5.57
CA GLU A 146 -11.15 0.37 6.10
C GLU A 146 -9.80 0.01 5.46
N PRO A 147 -8.95 -0.76 6.16
CA PRO A 147 -7.74 -1.28 5.56
C PRO A 147 -8.06 -2.13 4.32
N SER A 148 -7.41 -1.84 3.20
CA SER A 148 -7.52 -2.65 1.99
C SER A 148 -7.21 -4.12 2.29
N PRO A 149 -7.93 -5.08 1.70
CA PRO A 149 -7.56 -6.48 1.80
C PRO A 149 -6.20 -6.75 1.16
N TRP A 150 -5.69 -5.87 0.31
CA TRP A 150 -4.38 -6.00 -0.33
C TRP A 150 -3.32 -5.18 0.39
N ALA A 151 -2.13 -5.76 0.53
CA ALA A 151 -0.92 -5.01 0.87
C ALA A 151 0.25 -5.47 0.00
N PHE A 152 1.15 -4.55 -0.31
CA PHE A 152 2.32 -4.79 -1.13
C PHE A 152 3.55 -4.22 -0.44
N TYR A 153 4.61 -5.00 -0.37
CA TYR A 153 5.92 -4.55 0.12
C TYR A 153 7.01 -5.01 -0.83
N TRP A 154 7.97 -4.13 -1.08
CA TRP A 154 9.21 -4.44 -1.77
C TRP A 154 10.38 -4.25 -0.82
N ASP A 155 11.00 -5.37 -0.43
CA ASP A 155 12.22 -5.40 0.35
C ASP A 155 13.41 -5.14 -0.57
N LEU A 156 13.85 -3.88 -0.60
CA LEU A 156 14.87 -3.36 -1.51
C LEU A 156 16.26 -3.94 -1.24
N ALA A 157 16.60 -4.14 0.02
CA ALA A 157 17.86 -4.72 0.44
C ALA A 157 17.68 -5.40 1.80
N GLY A 158 17.84 -6.71 1.81
CA GLY A 158 17.95 -7.55 2.99
C GLY A 158 19.38 -7.99 3.18
N PHE A 159 19.90 -7.87 4.40
CA PHE A 159 21.24 -8.33 4.77
C PHE A 159 21.16 -9.36 5.88
N GLY A 160 22.08 -10.30 5.88
CA GLY A 160 22.13 -11.27 6.96
C GLY A 160 23.16 -12.36 6.76
N ALA A 161 22.87 -13.52 7.34
CA ALA A 161 23.77 -14.66 7.35
C ALA A 161 23.07 -15.93 6.86
N VAL A 162 23.82 -16.75 6.14
CA VAL A 162 23.45 -18.12 5.75
C VAL A 162 24.40 -19.07 6.43
N ILE A 163 23.88 -19.94 7.28
CA ILE A 163 24.64 -20.87 8.13
C ILE A 163 24.42 -22.29 7.60
N PRO A 164 25.42 -22.89 6.94
CA PRO A 164 25.39 -24.29 6.56
C PRO A 164 25.42 -25.22 7.78
N THR A 165 24.85 -26.42 7.63
CA THR A 165 24.86 -27.48 8.65
C THR A 165 25.34 -28.81 8.06
N ASN A 166 25.63 -29.79 8.91
CA ASN A 166 26.07 -31.14 8.51
C ASN A 166 27.26 -31.10 7.54
N ASN A 167 27.28 -31.94 6.51
CA ASN A 167 28.41 -32.02 5.59
C ASN A 167 28.63 -30.71 4.83
N LEU A 168 27.57 -29.95 4.53
CA LEU A 168 27.70 -28.61 3.95
C LEU A 168 28.56 -27.68 4.81
N SER A 169 28.46 -27.77 6.14
CA SER A 169 29.26 -26.95 7.08
C SER A 169 30.73 -27.38 7.19
N ASN A 170 31.07 -28.60 6.75
CA ASN A 170 32.46 -29.07 6.72
C ASN A 170 33.25 -28.43 5.57
N TYR A 171 32.55 -28.02 4.50
CA TYR A 171 33.15 -27.43 3.31
C TYR A 171 32.95 -25.92 3.22
N LEU A 172 31.83 -25.40 3.70
CA LEU A 172 31.48 -23.99 3.56
C LEU A 172 31.41 -23.28 4.92
N SER A 173 31.95 -22.06 4.96
CA SER A 173 31.79 -21.14 6.09
C SER A 173 30.37 -20.57 6.18
N THR A 174 30.07 -19.92 7.30
CA THR A 174 28.90 -19.05 7.39
C THR A 174 29.07 -17.93 6.37
N GLY A 175 28.07 -17.77 5.51
CA GLY A 175 28.11 -16.77 4.45
C GLY A 175 27.39 -15.50 4.84
N VAL A 176 27.88 -14.37 4.31
CA VAL A 176 27.16 -13.10 4.36
C VAL A 176 26.21 -13.06 3.17
N CYS A 177 24.97 -12.63 3.41
CA CYS A 177 23.90 -12.72 2.44
C CYS A 177 23.28 -11.36 2.14
N MET A 178 22.94 -11.15 0.87
CA MET A 178 22.08 -10.08 0.41
C MET A 178 20.88 -10.68 -0.32
N GLU A 179 19.67 -10.29 0.07
CA GLU A 179 18.42 -10.74 -0.54
C GLU A 179 17.49 -9.56 -0.86
N MET A 180 16.69 -9.70 -1.90
CA MET A 180 15.57 -8.84 -2.20
C MET A 180 14.31 -9.69 -2.21
N ALA A 181 13.17 -9.10 -1.85
CA ALA A 181 11.91 -9.81 -1.89
C ALA A 181 10.72 -8.91 -2.23
N ILE A 182 9.74 -9.49 -2.90
CA ILE A 182 8.45 -8.87 -3.17
C ILE A 182 7.41 -9.65 -2.34
N ASP A 183 6.75 -8.94 -1.43
CA ASP A 183 5.70 -9.45 -0.57
C ASP A 183 4.35 -8.94 -1.07
N THR A 184 3.46 -9.85 -1.43
CA THR A 184 2.05 -9.54 -1.72
C THR A 184 1.16 -10.18 -0.66
N ARG A 185 0.20 -9.43 -0.15
CA ARG A 185 -0.72 -9.91 0.90
C ARG A 185 -2.15 -9.75 0.45
N TYR A 186 -2.96 -10.78 0.67
CA TYR A 186 -4.40 -10.74 0.50
C TYR A 186 -5.08 -11.24 1.78
N LYS A 187 -5.75 -10.34 2.48
CA LYS A 187 -6.28 -10.55 3.84
C LYS A 187 -5.17 -11.07 4.75
N LYS A 188 -5.23 -12.35 5.15
CA LYS A 188 -4.22 -13.01 5.98
C LYS A 188 -3.18 -13.80 5.19
N LEU A 189 -3.35 -13.98 3.89
CA LEU A 189 -2.41 -14.73 3.06
C LEU A 189 -1.23 -13.84 2.69
N VAL A 190 -0.03 -14.42 2.73
CA VAL A 190 1.23 -13.79 2.33
C VAL A 190 1.83 -14.60 1.19
N SER A 191 2.28 -13.93 0.13
CA SER A 191 3.08 -14.47 -0.94
C SER A 191 4.41 -13.72 -0.98
N ILE A 192 5.52 -14.44 -1.09
CA ILE A 192 6.87 -13.87 -1.06
C ILE A 192 7.64 -14.42 -2.24
N LEU A 193 8.03 -13.56 -3.17
CA LEU A 193 9.00 -13.89 -4.21
C LEU A 193 10.34 -13.26 -3.83
N GLY A 194 11.36 -14.08 -3.58
CA GLY A 194 12.67 -13.59 -3.18
C GLY A 194 13.79 -14.10 -4.07
N PHE A 195 14.84 -13.31 -4.16
CA PHE A 195 16.07 -13.64 -4.86
C PHE A 195 17.26 -12.99 -4.16
N GLY A 196 18.41 -13.62 -4.21
CA GLY A 196 19.58 -13.12 -3.51
C GLY A 196 20.81 -13.96 -3.76
N PHE A 197 21.87 -13.59 -3.07
CA PHE A 197 23.09 -14.37 -3.04
C PHE A 197 23.73 -14.33 -1.66
N SER A 198 24.56 -15.33 -1.36
CA SER A 198 25.46 -15.29 -0.22
C SER A 198 26.87 -15.68 -0.62
N VAL A 199 27.85 -15.04 0.01
CA VAL A 199 29.27 -15.31 -0.22
C VAL A 199 29.79 -16.12 0.96
N HIS A 200 30.41 -17.25 0.65
CA HIS A 200 31.01 -18.20 1.58
C HIS A 200 32.49 -18.37 1.24
N SER A 201 33.27 -18.88 2.19
CA SER A 201 34.63 -19.35 1.95
C SER A 201 34.68 -20.86 2.10
N LEU A 202 35.51 -21.50 1.29
CA LEU A 202 35.82 -22.92 1.46
C LEU A 202 36.68 -23.15 2.69
N LYS A 203 36.32 -24.15 3.49
CA LYS A 203 37.08 -24.60 4.67
C LYS A 203 38.06 -25.72 4.37
N LYS A 204 37.92 -26.35 3.20
CA LYS A 204 38.71 -27.49 2.74
C LYS A 204 38.66 -27.54 1.22
N ASP A 205 39.70 -28.13 0.64
CA ASP A 205 39.72 -28.49 -0.77
C ASP A 205 38.50 -29.33 -1.18
N MET A 206 37.85 -28.89 -2.25
CA MET A 206 36.72 -29.59 -2.86
C MET A 206 37.11 -30.16 -4.22
N LEU A 207 36.92 -31.45 -4.42
CA LEU A 207 37.20 -32.09 -5.70
C LEU A 207 35.96 -32.02 -6.60
N ILE A 208 36.05 -31.25 -7.68
CA ILE A 208 34.97 -31.02 -8.65
C ILE A 208 35.48 -31.38 -10.05
N ASN A 209 34.83 -32.33 -10.73
CA ASN A 209 35.16 -32.68 -12.12
C ASN A 209 36.66 -32.96 -12.36
N SER A 210 37.34 -33.58 -11.39
CA SER A 210 38.79 -33.87 -11.38
C SER A 210 39.72 -32.66 -11.19
N ALA A 211 39.18 -31.47 -10.89
CA ALA A 211 39.91 -30.29 -10.47
C ALA A 211 39.72 -30.03 -8.96
N ILE A 212 40.73 -29.46 -8.33
CA ILE A 212 40.69 -29.08 -6.91
C ILE A 212 40.22 -27.63 -6.83
N TRP A 213 39.10 -27.39 -6.16
CA TRP A 213 38.71 -26.05 -5.73
C TRP A 213 39.36 -25.79 -4.36
N PRO A 214 40.34 -24.88 -4.28
CA PRO A 214 41.18 -24.75 -3.09
C PRO A 214 40.42 -24.33 -1.82
N GLU A 215 40.93 -24.74 -0.67
CA GLU A 215 40.59 -24.13 0.62
C GLU A 215 40.79 -22.59 0.58
N GLU A 216 40.00 -21.87 1.36
CA GLU A 216 39.95 -20.40 1.42
C GLU A 216 39.38 -19.70 0.18
N SER A 217 39.20 -20.40 -0.95
CA SER A 217 38.53 -19.84 -2.14
C SER A 217 37.09 -19.39 -1.83
N SER A 218 36.63 -18.39 -2.59
CA SER A 218 35.30 -17.80 -2.43
C SER A 218 34.24 -18.55 -3.23
N ALA A 219 33.13 -18.89 -2.56
CA ALA A 219 31.98 -19.58 -3.13
C ALA A 219 30.73 -18.70 -3.02
N THR A 220 30.11 -18.37 -4.15
CA THR A 220 28.87 -17.59 -4.19
C THR A 220 27.68 -18.53 -4.34
N LEU A 221 26.73 -18.46 -3.41
CA LEU A 221 25.45 -19.16 -3.47
C LEU A 221 24.39 -18.20 -4.04
N GLY A 222 23.97 -18.40 -5.28
CA GLY A 222 22.80 -17.72 -5.83
C GLY A 222 21.51 -18.45 -5.43
N MET A 223 20.42 -17.72 -5.17
CA MET A 223 19.14 -18.32 -4.81
C MET A 223 17.94 -17.50 -5.28
N ALA A 224 16.87 -18.21 -5.64
CA ALA A 224 15.54 -17.65 -5.88
C ALA A 224 14.49 -18.55 -5.25
N TYR A 225 13.42 -17.97 -4.69
CA TYR A 225 12.40 -18.72 -3.96
C TYR A 225 11.02 -18.08 -4.05
N LEU A 226 10.00 -18.93 -3.88
CA LEU A 226 8.60 -18.55 -3.76
C LEU A 226 8.05 -19.15 -2.47
N ASN A 227 7.51 -18.31 -1.59
CA ASN A 227 6.86 -18.74 -0.36
C ASN A 227 5.39 -18.32 -0.30
N ALA A 228 4.61 -19.15 0.38
CA ALA A 228 3.29 -18.81 0.87
C ALA A 228 3.30 -18.82 2.41
N GLY A 229 2.64 -17.84 3.01
CA GLY A 229 2.57 -17.68 4.46
C GLY A 229 1.20 -17.22 4.94
N TYR A 230 1.07 -17.11 6.26
CA TYR A 230 -0.17 -16.73 6.91
C TYR A 230 0.10 -15.72 8.03
N LEU A 231 -0.61 -14.59 8.03
CA LEU A 231 -0.54 -13.57 9.07
C LEU A 231 -1.24 -14.08 10.34
N CYS A 232 -0.46 -14.59 11.27
CA CYS A 232 -0.93 -15.01 12.60
C CYS A 232 -1.25 -13.80 13.48
N LEU A 233 -0.40 -12.77 13.40
CA LEU A 233 -0.59 -11.47 14.05
C LEU A 233 -0.41 -10.39 13.00
N ASP A 234 -1.35 -9.45 12.95
CA ASP A 234 -1.28 -8.31 12.04
C ASP A 234 -1.91 -7.08 12.70
N THR A 235 -1.06 -6.20 13.23
CA THR A 235 -1.45 -4.92 13.80
C THR A 235 -0.94 -3.76 12.93
N LYS A 236 -1.23 -2.53 13.34
CA LYS A 236 -0.71 -1.31 12.70
C LYS A 236 0.82 -1.31 12.64
N HIS A 237 1.50 -1.83 13.65
CA HIS A 237 2.96 -1.74 13.76
C HIS A 237 3.67 -3.07 13.63
N ILE A 238 2.99 -4.20 13.82
CA ILE A 238 3.65 -5.50 13.91
C ILE A 238 2.93 -6.51 13.04
N SER A 239 3.69 -7.32 12.30
CA SER A 239 3.20 -8.57 11.72
C SER A 239 4.07 -9.75 12.14
N LEU A 240 3.44 -10.89 12.35
CA LEU A 240 4.13 -12.17 12.53
C LEU A 240 3.48 -13.22 11.60
N TYR A 241 4.29 -13.89 10.80
CA TYR A 241 3.79 -14.84 9.82
C TYR A 241 4.76 -16.03 9.63
N PRO A 242 4.33 -17.27 9.91
CA PRO A 242 5.01 -18.45 9.37
C PRO A 242 4.83 -18.51 7.85
N TYR A 243 5.81 -19.11 7.18
CA TYR A 243 5.76 -19.38 5.75
C TYR A 243 6.43 -20.71 5.40
N ILE A 244 6.01 -21.26 4.26
CA ILE A 244 6.62 -22.41 3.60
C ILE A 244 6.79 -22.10 2.12
N GLY A 245 7.70 -22.78 1.46
CA GLY A 245 7.87 -22.58 0.03
C GLY A 245 8.90 -23.48 -0.59
N ILE A 246 9.24 -23.13 -1.83
CA ILE A 246 10.20 -23.82 -2.66
C ILE A 246 11.12 -22.79 -3.29
N GLY A 247 12.37 -23.18 -3.49
CA GLY A 247 13.33 -22.36 -4.20
C GLY A 247 14.34 -23.20 -4.96
N TYR A 248 15.19 -22.49 -5.68
CA TYR A 248 16.30 -23.04 -6.43
C TYR A 248 17.55 -22.27 -6.06
N SER A 249 18.64 -22.98 -5.78
CA SER A 249 19.91 -22.38 -5.44
C SER A 249 21.07 -23.10 -6.12
N GLY A 250 22.19 -22.41 -6.25
CA GLY A 250 23.42 -23.04 -6.70
C GLY A 250 24.68 -22.27 -6.30
N PHE A 251 25.76 -23.02 -6.10
CA PHE A 251 27.08 -22.47 -5.87
C PHE A 251 27.81 -22.22 -7.19
N SER A 252 28.53 -21.09 -7.25
CA SER A 252 29.50 -20.75 -8.28
C SER A 252 30.83 -20.37 -7.63
N ALA A 253 31.92 -20.70 -8.30
CA ALA A 253 33.24 -20.20 -7.93
C ALA A 253 33.41 -18.72 -8.28
N SER A 254 34.40 -18.07 -7.68
CA SER A 254 34.77 -16.70 -8.03
C SER A 254 35.36 -16.64 -9.45
N GLU A 255 35.30 -15.46 -10.09
CA GLU A 255 35.90 -15.29 -11.42
C GLU A 255 37.42 -15.54 -11.40
N VAL A 256 38.10 -15.15 -10.31
CA VAL A 256 39.54 -15.39 -10.11
C VAL A 256 39.84 -16.90 -10.08
N ASP A 257 39.09 -17.67 -9.28
CA ASP A 257 39.26 -19.12 -9.22
C ASP A 257 38.95 -19.78 -10.58
N ILE A 258 38.00 -19.24 -11.35
CA ILE A 258 37.63 -19.75 -12.68
C ILE A 258 38.72 -19.45 -13.72
N GLU A 259 39.39 -18.29 -13.63
CA GLU A 259 40.51 -17.96 -14.52
C GLU A 259 41.71 -18.88 -14.28
N GLU A 260 42.00 -19.20 -13.01
CA GLU A 260 43.08 -20.13 -12.64
C GLU A 260 42.70 -21.59 -12.90
N ILE A 261 41.43 -21.96 -12.69
CA ILE A 261 40.92 -23.33 -12.79
C ILE A 261 39.64 -23.32 -13.65
N PRO A 262 39.76 -23.33 -15.00
CA PRO A 262 38.63 -23.22 -15.93
C PRO A 262 37.56 -24.31 -15.76
N GLU A 263 37.90 -25.46 -15.19
CA GLU A 263 36.98 -26.55 -14.87
C GLU A 263 35.88 -26.12 -13.89
N LEU A 264 36.15 -25.15 -13.01
CA LEU A 264 35.18 -24.62 -12.05
C LEU A 264 34.01 -23.87 -12.73
N LYS A 265 34.18 -23.43 -13.98
CA LYS A 265 33.08 -22.84 -14.78
C LYS A 265 31.93 -23.82 -15.01
N LYS A 266 32.22 -25.13 -14.98
CA LYS A 266 31.23 -26.20 -15.15
C LYS A 266 30.67 -26.70 -13.83
N LEU A 267 30.86 -25.97 -12.72
CA LEU A 267 30.32 -26.35 -11.42
C LEU A 267 28.79 -26.49 -11.49
N SER A 268 28.28 -27.68 -11.17
CA SER A 268 26.85 -27.99 -11.23
C SER A 268 26.20 -28.21 -9.86
N LEU A 269 26.75 -27.60 -8.81
CA LEU A 269 26.24 -27.64 -7.43
C LEU A 269 24.99 -26.76 -7.27
N ASN A 270 23.90 -27.16 -7.92
CA ASN A 270 22.60 -26.52 -7.83
C ASN A 270 21.49 -27.51 -7.49
N SER A 271 20.44 -27.03 -6.83
CA SER A 271 19.36 -27.86 -6.33
C SER A 271 18.07 -27.07 -6.11
N TRP A 272 16.95 -27.75 -6.33
CA TRP A 272 15.66 -27.32 -5.78
C TRP A 272 15.63 -27.64 -4.29
N PHE A 273 15.05 -26.75 -3.50
CA PHE A 273 14.93 -26.91 -2.05
C PHE A 273 13.53 -26.52 -1.56
N PRO A 274 12.88 -27.30 -0.69
CA PRO A 274 11.82 -26.79 0.14
C PRO A 274 12.42 -25.88 1.23
N GLN A 275 11.63 -24.91 1.68
CA GLN A 275 11.97 -24.09 2.83
C GLN A 275 10.76 -23.81 3.72
N ALA A 276 11.03 -23.57 4.99
CA ALA A 276 10.05 -23.11 5.96
C ALA A 276 10.69 -22.04 6.84
N GLY A 277 9.87 -21.13 7.36
CA GLY A 277 10.40 -20.02 8.15
C GLY A 277 9.33 -19.22 8.86
N ILE A 278 9.79 -18.17 9.52
CA ILE A 278 8.96 -17.20 10.21
C ILE A 278 9.47 -15.80 9.90
N GLY A 279 8.55 -14.91 9.57
CA GLY A 279 8.81 -13.50 9.33
C GLY A 279 8.17 -12.66 10.43
N PHE A 280 8.89 -11.62 10.82
CA PHE A 280 8.44 -10.56 11.71
C PHE A 280 8.63 -9.22 11.01
N ASP A 281 7.58 -8.39 10.99
CA ASP A 281 7.68 -7.04 10.46
C ASP A 281 7.41 -6.01 11.54
N PHE A 282 8.26 -4.99 11.59
CA PHE A 282 7.99 -3.73 12.27
C PHE A 282 7.64 -2.67 11.25
N LYS A 283 6.39 -2.20 11.25
CA LYS A 283 5.83 -1.25 10.28
C LYS A 283 5.77 0.16 10.85
N PHE A 284 6.11 1.13 10.01
CA PHE A 284 6.08 2.53 10.37
C PHE A 284 5.77 3.39 9.14
N LYS A 285 5.31 4.61 9.41
CA LYS A 285 5.08 5.62 8.39
C LYS A 285 6.40 6.33 8.11
N MET A 286 6.76 6.42 6.84
CA MET A 286 7.74 7.40 6.39
C MET A 286 7.03 8.58 5.76
N ASN A 287 7.58 9.78 5.97
CA ASN A 287 7.17 10.97 5.24
C ASN A 287 7.56 10.79 3.78
N GLU A 288 6.64 10.29 2.97
CA GLU A 288 6.84 10.18 1.54
C GLU A 288 6.70 11.57 0.90
N PRO A 289 7.57 11.94 -0.07
CA PRO A 289 7.32 13.11 -0.89
C PRO A 289 5.99 12.94 -1.64
N TYR A 290 5.31 14.06 -1.85
CA TYR A 290 3.95 14.34 -2.37
C TYR A 290 3.30 13.44 -3.45
N TYR A 291 4.00 12.44 -4.00
CA TYR A 291 3.53 11.55 -5.07
C TYR A 291 3.00 10.18 -4.61
N ALA A 292 3.03 9.87 -3.31
CA ALA A 292 2.46 8.64 -2.77
C ALA A 292 1.11 8.89 -2.11
N VAL A 293 0.16 9.43 -2.88
CA VAL A 293 -1.24 9.54 -2.44
C VAL A 293 -1.85 8.14 -2.50
N GLY A 294 -2.01 7.47 -1.34
CA GLY A 294 -2.70 6.18 -1.22
C GLY A 294 -1.97 5.11 -0.41
N THR A 295 -0.74 5.36 0.04
CA THR A 295 -0.08 4.52 1.04
C THR A 295 -0.69 4.86 2.41
N GLY A 296 -1.38 3.91 3.05
CA GLY A 296 -1.90 4.11 4.40
C GLY A 296 -0.78 4.32 5.42
N ASP A 297 -1.13 4.33 6.71
CA ASP A 297 -0.22 4.62 7.84
C ASP A 297 1.03 3.71 8.01
N THR A 298 1.30 2.81 7.07
CA THR A 298 2.43 1.88 7.08
C THR A 298 3.09 1.84 5.69
N SER A 299 3.75 2.93 5.29
CA SER A 299 4.47 3.05 4.00
C SER A 299 5.85 2.38 3.99
N SER A 300 6.34 1.96 5.15
CA SER A 300 7.63 1.27 5.31
C SER A 300 7.59 0.19 6.39
N ARG A 301 8.54 -0.75 6.30
CA ARG A 301 8.77 -1.78 7.33
C ARG A 301 10.24 -2.18 7.44
N ILE A 302 10.63 -2.64 8.62
CA ILE A 302 11.80 -3.50 8.84
C ILE A 302 11.28 -4.92 9.00
N SER A 303 11.75 -5.84 8.14
CA SER A 303 11.38 -7.25 8.19
C SER A 303 12.57 -8.08 8.68
N VAL A 304 12.33 -8.99 9.61
CA VAL A 304 13.29 -10.01 10.05
C VAL A 304 12.72 -11.37 9.68
N ARG A 305 13.44 -12.12 8.84
CA ARG A 305 13.03 -13.43 8.35
C ARG A 305 14.05 -14.48 8.70
N TYR A 306 13.60 -15.50 9.40
CA TYR A 306 14.34 -16.73 9.60
C TYR A 306 13.83 -17.79 8.63
N SER A 307 14.72 -18.37 7.81
CA SER A 307 14.40 -19.51 6.95
C SER A 307 15.27 -20.71 7.27
N TYR A 308 14.67 -21.88 7.17
CA TYR A 308 15.35 -23.16 7.14
C TYR A 308 15.12 -23.78 5.77
N ARG A 309 16.22 -24.05 5.04
CA ARG A 309 16.22 -24.50 3.65
C ARG A 309 16.84 -25.88 3.55
N MET A 310 16.23 -26.75 2.74
CA MET A 310 16.70 -28.12 2.54
C MET A 310 17.19 -28.40 1.12
N PRO A 311 18.34 -27.86 0.70
CA PRO A 311 18.89 -28.18 -0.60
C PRO A 311 19.37 -29.63 -0.67
N ASN A 312 19.22 -30.23 -1.84
CA ASN A 312 19.69 -31.58 -2.11
C ASN A 312 20.83 -31.52 -3.14
N TYR A 313 22.00 -31.03 -2.73
CA TYR A 313 23.18 -30.96 -3.61
C TYR A 313 23.82 -32.34 -3.85
N GLY A 314 23.64 -33.29 -2.93
CA GLY A 314 24.28 -34.61 -2.96
C GLY A 314 23.77 -35.61 -4.01
N ARG A 315 22.74 -35.27 -4.81
CA ARG A 315 22.18 -36.18 -5.83
C ARG A 315 22.84 -36.12 -7.21
N LYS A 316 23.78 -35.21 -7.43
CA LYS A 316 24.45 -35.08 -8.73
C LYS A 316 25.79 -35.82 -8.74
N LEU A 317 25.98 -36.64 -9.78
CA LEU A 317 27.12 -37.54 -10.01
C LEU A 317 28.50 -36.87 -10.11
N GLU A 318 28.58 -35.54 -10.07
CA GLU A 318 29.78 -34.78 -10.39
C GLU A 318 30.68 -34.48 -9.19
N THR A 319 30.18 -34.59 -7.96
CA THR A 319 31.00 -34.48 -6.75
C THR A 319 31.22 -35.84 -6.11
N LEU A 320 32.48 -36.23 -5.94
CA LEU A 320 32.89 -37.43 -5.19
C LEU A 320 32.65 -37.29 -3.67
N GLN A 321 32.14 -36.14 -3.22
CA GLN A 321 31.95 -35.76 -1.83
C GLN A 321 30.46 -35.57 -1.53
N ALA A 322 30.01 -36.02 -0.36
CA ALA A 322 28.65 -35.80 0.11
C ALA A 322 28.46 -34.33 0.51
N MET A 323 27.54 -33.64 -0.18
CA MET A 323 27.20 -32.23 0.05
C MET A 323 25.79 -32.08 0.63
N ASP A 324 25.37 -33.04 1.45
CA ASP A 324 24.10 -33.01 2.17
C ASP A 324 24.18 -32.09 3.39
N GLY A 325 23.04 -31.48 3.70
CA GLY A 325 22.94 -30.53 4.79
C GLY A 325 21.88 -29.48 4.51
N PHE A 326 21.53 -28.76 5.55
CA PHE A 326 20.53 -27.70 5.51
C PHE A 326 21.22 -26.35 5.65
N THR A 327 20.53 -25.29 5.27
CA THR A 327 20.97 -23.93 5.59
C THR A 327 19.93 -23.22 6.43
N HIS A 328 20.41 -22.51 7.45
CA HIS A 328 19.62 -21.53 8.19
C HIS A 328 19.95 -20.15 7.65
N SER A 329 18.95 -19.32 7.40
CA SER A 329 19.15 -17.92 7.05
C SER A 329 18.44 -17.02 8.06
N ILE A 330 19.07 -15.92 8.40
CA ILE A 330 18.46 -14.81 9.15
C ILE A 330 18.71 -13.57 8.32
N ILE A 331 17.65 -12.93 7.83
CA ILE A 331 17.72 -11.76 6.96
C ILE A 331 16.96 -10.62 7.62
N VAL A 332 17.59 -9.45 7.68
CA VAL A 332 16.96 -8.18 8.07
C VAL A 332 16.85 -7.31 6.84
N SER A 333 15.65 -6.91 6.45
CA SER A 333 15.40 -6.11 5.25
C SER A 333 14.58 -4.87 5.52
N TRP A 334 14.84 -3.82 4.73
CA TRP A 334 13.96 -2.66 4.65
C TRP A 334 12.98 -2.86 3.49
N GLY A 335 11.69 -2.90 3.82
CA GLY A 335 10.59 -2.91 2.86
C GLY A 335 9.93 -1.55 2.68
N LEU A 336 9.72 -1.15 1.43
CA LEU A 336 8.85 -0.02 1.07
C LEU A 336 7.50 -0.54 0.57
N GLY A 337 6.45 0.24 0.78
CA GLY A 337 5.08 -0.12 0.41
C GLY A 337 4.19 -0.25 1.62
N GLY A 338 2.95 -0.68 1.43
CA GLY A 338 1.98 -0.67 2.51
C GLY A 338 0.67 -1.33 2.16
N ARG A 339 -0.26 -1.17 3.10
CA ARG A 339 -1.67 -1.46 2.91
C ARG A 339 -2.35 -0.13 2.60
N SER A 340 -3.02 -0.04 1.45
CA SER A 340 -3.87 1.10 1.14
C SER A 340 -5.14 1.07 2.00
N THR A 341 -5.91 2.14 1.98
CA THR A 341 -7.25 2.20 2.55
C THR A 341 -8.29 2.11 1.44
N VAL A 342 -9.46 1.56 1.77
CA VAL A 342 -10.65 1.50 0.89
C VAL A 342 -11.81 2.15 1.62
N ARG A 343 -12.70 2.86 0.92
CA ARG A 343 -13.89 3.45 1.55
C ARG A 343 -14.81 2.33 2.06
N ALA A 344 -15.24 2.45 3.31
CA ALA A 344 -16.21 1.55 3.91
C ALA A 344 -17.58 1.78 3.24
N LYS A 345 -18.23 0.69 2.84
CA LYS A 345 -19.56 0.74 2.21
C LYS A 345 -20.65 0.82 3.27
#